data_AF-A0A1I7TGX5-F1
#
_entry.id   AF-A0A1I7TGX5-F1
#
_cell.length_a   1.000
_cell.length_b   1.000
_cell.length_c   1.000
_cell.angle_alpha   90.00
_cell.angle_beta   90.00
_cell.angle_gamma   90.00
#
_symmetry.space_group_name_H-M   'P 1'
#
loop_
_entity.id
_entity.type
_entity.pdbx_description
1 polymer ?
#
loop_
_entity_poly.entity_id
_entity_poly.type
_entity_poly.pdbx_seq_one_letter_code
_entity_poly.pdbx_strand_id
1 'polypeptide(L)'
;MKNLLLLLILVSSTTVTIGQDFDESLQRACEVMGDHYKKREHRKSVEGDKCELKFKVATRDDEDARQFCELNAPWRLIKVERTQDADRHFTICHVEATLMCQPGWVQMFGHCFKMPNKKKVATREEAVNMCKEAHPDADIAFMHHRYIVGVWKNYFRGLKQIWVRATESWDKYIQKTDTVDGDSLALAFSGKHFRFSVFYNSLIKILPDIRLQVLCEYKPPITNAEINFLGKRYSEIYYPVVTVKTGILVRSASSYTGSADILDICKVGVV
;
A
#
# COMPACT_ATOMS: atom_id res chain seq x y z
N MET A 1 -16.68 49.99 -37.43
CA MET A 1 -15.48 50.58 -36.77
C MET A 1 -15.91 50.92 -35.35
N LYS A 2 -15.34 50.48 -34.23
CA LYS A 2 -14.10 49.78 -33.87
C LYS A 2 -14.36 49.19 -32.45
N ASN A 3 -14.05 47.91 -32.27
CA ASN A 3 -13.49 47.22 -31.09
C ASN A 3 -13.89 47.75 -29.70
N LEU A 4 -14.72 47.09 -28.89
CA LEU A 4 -14.56 45.77 -28.26
C LEU A 4 -13.12 45.44 -27.85
N LEU A 5 -12.75 45.80 -26.61
CA LEU A 5 -11.61 45.22 -25.92
C LEU A 5 -12.02 44.90 -24.47
N LEU A 6 -12.58 43.70 -24.30
CA LEU A 6 -12.78 43.04 -23.02
C LEU A 6 -11.43 42.40 -22.63
N LEU A 7 -10.70 42.96 -21.68
CA LEU A 7 -9.59 42.26 -21.02
C LEU A 7 -10.15 41.50 -19.82
N LEU A 8 -10.61 40.27 -20.03
CA LEU A 8 -10.78 39.30 -18.96
C LEU A 8 -9.42 38.65 -18.70
N ILE A 9 -8.75 39.09 -17.63
CA ILE A 9 -7.59 38.39 -17.07
C ILE A 9 -8.13 37.10 -16.43
N LEU A 10 -8.18 36.03 -17.22
CA LEU A 10 -8.25 34.66 -16.73
C LEU A 10 -6.94 34.39 -15.99
N VAL A 11 -6.92 34.66 -14.69
CA VAL A 11 -5.97 34.02 -13.78
C VAL A 11 -6.38 32.55 -13.75
N SER A 12 -5.82 31.79 -14.68
CA SER A 12 -5.77 30.35 -14.62
C SER A 12 -5.05 29.98 -13.34
N SER A 13 -5.83 29.74 -12.28
CA SER A 13 -5.41 29.04 -11.08
C SER A 13 -5.02 27.63 -11.48
N THR A 14 -3.83 27.48 -12.06
CA THR A 14 -3.10 26.22 -11.98
C THR A 14 -2.87 26.03 -10.50
N THR A 15 -3.73 25.24 -9.86
CA THR A 15 -3.39 24.59 -8.61
C THR A 15 -2.17 23.74 -8.93
N VAL A 16 -0.99 24.33 -8.74
CA VAL A 16 0.21 23.56 -8.48
C VAL A 16 -0.19 22.71 -7.29
N THR A 17 -0.46 21.43 -7.54
CA THR A 17 -0.46 20.42 -6.50
C THR A 17 0.96 20.46 -5.96
N ILE A 18 1.16 21.26 -4.91
CA ILE A 18 2.33 21.19 -4.05
C ILE A 18 2.31 19.75 -3.58
N GLY A 19 3.13 18.93 -4.24
CA GLY A 19 3.16 17.50 -3.98
C GLY A 19 3.57 17.33 -2.54
N GLN A 20 2.71 16.67 -1.77
CA GLN A 20 3.00 16.37 -0.39
C GLN A 20 4.32 15.60 -0.30
N ASP A 21 5.23 16.08 0.53
CA ASP A 21 6.56 15.47 0.69
C ASP A 21 6.57 14.31 1.71
N PHE A 22 5.40 13.79 2.07
CA PHE A 22 5.24 12.74 3.07
C PHE A 22 3.95 11.94 2.86
N ASP A 23 3.88 10.76 3.46
CA ASP A 23 2.70 9.91 3.46
C ASP A 23 1.77 10.26 4.62
N GLU A 24 0.64 10.90 4.30
CA GLU A 24 -0.40 11.29 5.28
C GLU A 24 -0.95 10.09 6.05
N SER A 25 -1.03 8.94 5.37
CA SER A 25 -1.67 7.75 5.93
C SER A 25 -0.84 7.10 7.03
N LEU A 26 0.49 7.04 6.84
CA LEU A 26 1.41 6.61 7.89
C LEU A 26 1.41 7.59 9.05
N GLN A 27 1.44 8.90 8.78
CA GLN A 27 1.41 9.90 9.85
C GLN A 27 0.18 9.70 10.74
N ARG A 28 -1.01 9.61 10.15
CA ARG A 28 -2.26 9.38 10.89
C ARG A 28 -2.25 8.05 11.66
N ALA A 29 -1.73 6.99 11.05
CA ALA A 29 -1.61 5.70 11.74
C ALA A 29 -0.66 5.80 12.94
N CYS A 30 0.44 6.56 12.80
CA CYS A 30 1.38 6.84 13.87
C CYS A 30 0.73 7.62 15.01
N GLU A 31 -0.04 8.67 14.70
CA GLU A 31 -0.75 9.47 15.71
C GLU A 31 -1.75 8.65 16.54
N VAL A 32 -2.29 7.56 15.98
CA VAL A 32 -3.28 6.72 16.66
C VAL A 32 -2.64 5.53 17.39
N MET A 33 -1.59 4.95 16.84
CA MET A 33 -1.04 3.66 17.28
C MET A 33 0.41 3.73 17.75
N GLY A 34 1.07 4.88 17.65
CA GLY A 34 2.49 5.03 17.85
C GLY A 34 2.87 6.30 18.60
N ASP A 35 4.15 6.40 18.94
CA ASP A 35 4.69 7.53 19.71
C ASP A 35 5.74 8.33 18.91
N HIS A 36 6.36 7.72 17.89
CA HIS A 36 7.53 8.29 17.21
C HIS A 36 7.36 8.31 15.70
N TYR A 37 6.84 9.43 15.17
CA TYR A 37 6.81 9.72 13.74
C TYR A 37 8.03 10.54 13.33
N LYS A 38 8.75 10.08 12.29
CA LYS A 38 9.83 10.84 11.66
C LYS A 38 9.52 11.02 10.18
N LYS A 39 9.21 12.25 9.79
CA LYS A 39 9.05 12.64 8.39
C LYS A 39 10.38 12.50 7.63
N ARG A 40 10.32 12.11 6.36
CA ARG A 40 11.45 12.15 5.43
C ARG A 40 11.98 13.57 5.25
N GLU A 41 13.27 13.70 4.94
CA GLU A 41 13.91 15.02 4.79
C GLU A 41 13.32 15.84 3.64
N HIS A 42 13.12 15.18 2.49
CA HIS A 42 12.53 15.76 1.30
C HIS A 42 12.01 14.66 0.36
N ARG A 43 11.20 15.03 -0.64
CA ARG A 43 10.57 14.08 -1.60
C ARG A 43 11.52 13.09 -2.27
N LYS A 44 12.76 13.51 -2.56
CA LYS A 44 13.79 12.70 -3.24
C LYS A 44 14.67 11.89 -2.28
N SER A 45 14.30 11.82 -1.00
CA SER A 45 15.09 11.14 0.03
C SER A 45 15.18 9.64 -0.29
N VAL A 46 16.33 9.04 0.04
CA VAL A 46 16.54 7.59 -0.03
C VAL A 46 15.87 6.84 1.11
N GLU A 47 15.39 7.56 2.12
CA GLU A 47 14.55 7.05 3.20
C GLU A 47 13.16 7.71 3.12
N GLY A 48 12.12 6.94 3.43
CA GLY A 48 10.74 7.35 3.55
C GLY A 48 10.39 7.88 4.95
N ASP A 49 9.11 8.13 5.17
CA ASP A 49 8.62 8.50 6.50
C ASP A 49 8.64 7.27 7.40
N LYS A 50 9.08 7.42 8.65
CA LYS A 50 9.23 6.31 9.60
C LYS A 50 8.26 6.47 10.77
N CYS A 51 7.77 5.35 11.27
CA CYS A 51 6.91 5.32 12.45
C CYS A 51 7.15 4.05 13.27
N GLU A 52 6.97 4.17 14.57
CA GLU A 52 6.87 3.06 15.51
C GLU A 52 5.41 2.79 15.85
N LEU A 53 4.84 1.69 15.33
CA LEU A 53 3.46 1.29 15.60
C LEU A 53 3.41 0.30 16.76
N LYS A 54 2.82 0.69 17.88
CA LYS A 54 2.75 -0.07 19.12
C LYS A 54 1.42 -0.82 19.23
N PHE A 55 1.46 -2.14 19.04
CA PHE A 55 0.29 -3.00 19.15
C PHE A 55 0.25 -3.69 20.52
N LYS A 56 -0.92 -3.66 21.16
CA LYS A 56 -1.16 -4.37 22.43
C LYS A 56 -1.40 -5.87 22.18
N VAL A 57 -0.37 -6.57 21.72
CA VAL A 57 -0.39 -8.00 21.40
C VAL A 57 0.89 -8.64 21.93
N ALA A 58 0.71 -9.78 22.62
CA ALA A 58 1.81 -10.63 23.06
C ALA A 58 2.23 -11.54 21.90
N THR A 59 3.50 -11.48 21.53
CA THR A 59 4.12 -12.36 20.54
C THR A 59 5.13 -13.27 21.23
N ARG A 60 5.26 -14.50 20.73
CA ARG A 60 6.01 -15.58 21.38
C ARG A 60 7.51 -15.43 21.28
N ASP A 61 7.99 -15.07 20.09
CA ASP A 61 9.39 -14.85 19.71
C ASP A 61 9.48 -13.71 18.68
N ASP A 62 10.68 -13.37 18.22
CA ASP A 62 10.89 -12.29 17.26
C ASP A 62 10.33 -12.63 15.87
N GLU A 63 10.25 -13.93 15.53
CA GLU A 63 9.69 -14.38 14.26
C GLU A 63 8.15 -14.23 14.25
N ASP A 64 7.49 -14.60 15.34
CA ASP A 64 6.05 -14.36 15.54
C ASP A 64 5.74 -12.85 15.52
N ALA A 65 6.58 -12.04 16.17
CA ALA A 65 6.47 -10.57 16.11
C ALA A 65 6.61 -10.04 14.69
N ARG A 66 7.57 -10.57 13.92
CA ARG A 66 7.79 -10.22 12.52
C ARG A 66 6.58 -10.56 11.66
N GLN A 67 6.08 -11.78 11.74
CA GLN A 67 4.90 -12.22 10.99
C GLN A 67 3.66 -11.39 11.32
N PHE A 68 3.47 -11.07 12.61
CA PHE A 68 2.41 -10.18 13.06
C PHE A 68 2.54 -8.80 12.42
N CYS A 69 3.72 -8.19 12.46
CA CYS A 69 3.97 -6.86 11.91
C CYS A 69 3.84 -6.81 10.39
N GLU A 70 4.38 -7.80 9.66
CA GLU A 70 4.26 -7.89 8.20
C GLU A 70 2.79 -7.95 7.74
N LEU A 71 1.90 -8.49 8.58
CA LEU A 71 0.47 -8.55 8.30
C LEU A 71 -0.29 -7.29 8.71
N ASN A 72 -0.02 -6.75 9.91
CA ASN A 72 -0.86 -5.72 10.53
C ASN A 72 -0.35 -4.28 10.35
N ALA A 73 0.92 -4.11 9.96
CA ALA A 73 1.54 -2.83 9.66
C ALA A 73 1.86 -2.75 8.16
N PRO A 74 0.91 -2.32 7.31
CA PRO A 74 0.96 -2.48 5.85
C PRO A 74 1.94 -1.53 5.12
N TRP A 75 2.97 -1.05 5.81
CA TRP A 75 4.11 -0.31 5.26
C TRP A 75 5.34 -1.24 5.20
N ARG A 76 6.51 -0.72 4.77
CA ARG A 76 7.72 -1.55 4.73
C ARG A 76 8.24 -1.77 6.15
N LEU A 77 8.25 -3.02 6.60
CA LEU A 77 8.79 -3.39 7.92
C LEU A 77 10.32 -3.22 7.93
N ILE A 78 10.83 -2.46 8.89
CA ILE A 78 12.27 -2.26 9.12
C ILE A 78 12.76 -3.25 10.19
N LYS A 79 12.13 -3.23 11.37
CA LYS A 79 12.45 -4.08 12.51
C LYS A 79 11.25 -4.29 13.41
N VAL A 80 11.35 -5.26 14.30
CA VAL A 80 10.37 -5.53 15.35
C VAL A 80 11.01 -5.43 16.70
N GLU A 81 10.26 -4.94 17.67
CA GLU A 81 10.65 -4.91 19.08
C GLU A 81 9.50 -5.43 19.92
N ARG A 82 9.86 -6.07 21.03
CA ARG A 82 8.91 -6.56 22.01
C ARG A 82 9.18 -5.87 23.33
N THR A 83 8.13 -5.28 23.89
CA THR A 83 8.23 -4.61 25.18
C THR A 83 7.12 -5.09 26.10
N GLN A 84 7.39 -4.99 27.40
CA GLN A 84 6.40 -5.23 28.43
C GLN A 84 6.34 -3.96 29.27
N ASP A 85 5.15 -3.40 29.41
CA ASP A 85 4.89 -2.27 30.31
C ASP A 85 3.86 -2.74 31.34
N ALA A 86 4.31 -2.82 32.59
CA ALA A 86 3.65 -3.54 33.68
C ALA A 86 3.26 -4.97 33.27
N ASP A 87 1.97 -5.28 33.19
CA ASP A 87 1.43 -6.61 32.82
C ASP A 87 0.99 -6.70 31.34
N ARG A 88 1.27 -5.67 30.54
CA ARG A 88 0.84 -5.61 29.13
C ARG A 88 2.03 -5.84 28.21
N HIS A 89 1.90 -6.86 27.38
CA HIS A 89 2.84 -7.14 26.31
C HIS A 89 2.49 -6.31 25.07
N PHE A 90 3.52 -5.74 24.47
CA PHE A 90 3.43 -4.96 23.25
C PHE A 90 4.38 -5.50 22.21
N THR A 91 3.91 -5.49 20.97
CA THR A 91 4.71 -5.70 19.78
C THR A 91 4.81 -4.36 19.05
N ILE A 92 6.03 -3.86 18.88
CA ILE A 92 6.33 -2.59 18.23
C ILE A 92 6.84 -2.89 16.82
N CYS A 93 6.11 -2.42 15.81
CA CYS A 93 6.47 -2.54 14.42
C CYS A 93 7.12 -1.24 13.94
N HIS A 94 8.41 -1.27 13.65
CA HIS A 94 9.12 -0.14 13.06
C HIS A 94 8.93 -0.19 11.55
N VAL A 95 8.23 0.79 10.99
CA VAL A 95 7.85 0.79 9.58
C VAL A 95 8.28 2.05 8.84
N GLU A 96 8.41 1.90 7.52
CA GLU A 96 8.76 2.96 6.58
C GLU A 96 7.73 3.07 5.45
N ALA A 97 7.16 4.26 5.27
CA ALA A 97 6.44 4.64 4.07
C ALA A 97 7.44 5.03 2.99
N THR A 98 7.91 4.04 2.24
CA THR A 98 8.80 4.26 1.10
C THR A 98 8.09 5.03 -0.03
N LEU A 99 6.83 4.69 -0.30
CA LEU A 99 5.97 5.35 -1.27
C LEU A 99 5.20 6.52 -0.64
N MET A 100 4.41 7.23 -1.45
CA MET A 100 3.53 8.31 -0.99
C MET A 100 2.20 8.21 -1.72
N CYS A 101 1.11 8.18 -0.97
CA CYS A 101 -0.24 8.29 -1.52
C CYS A 101 -0.70 9.75 -1.60
N GLN A 102 -1.69 10.02 -2.46
CA GLN A 102 -2.36 11.30 -2.50
C GLN A 102 -3.18 11.50 -1.21
N PRO A 103 -3.45 12.75 -0.81
CA PRO A 103 -4.23 13.03 0.38
C PRO A 103 -5.56 12.27 0.43
N GLY A 104 -5.85 11.68 1.60
CA GLY A 104 -7.05 10.87 1.83
C GLY A 104 -7.03 9.46 1.21
N TRP A 105 -5.90 9.01 0.66
CA TRP A 105 -5.64 7.61 0.33
C TRP A 105 -4.73 6.97 1.39
N VAL A 106 -4.81 5.65 1.54
CA VAL A 106 -4.07 4.89 2.53
C VAL A 106 -3.07 3.98 1.86
N GLN A 107 -1.78 4.13 2.17
CA GLN A 107 -0.75 3.24 1.66
C GLN A 107 -0.85 1.87 2.33
N MET A 108 -0.96 0.81 1.53
CA MET A 108 -0.86 -0.56 1.99
C MET A 108 -0.10 -1.41 0.96
N PHE A 109 0.93 -2.14 1.40
CA PHE A 109 1.66 -3.12 0.58
C PHE A 109 2.19 -2.58 -0.76
N GLY A 110 2.50 -1.28 -0.83
CA GLY A 110 3.00 -0.62 -2.03
C GLY A 110 1.93 -0.10 -3.00
N HIS A 111 0.67 -0.11 -2.57
CA HIS A 111 -0.48 0.42 -3.29
C HIS A 111 -1.23 1.43 -2.42
N CYS A 112 -2.05 2.27 -3.04
CA CYS A 112 -2.84 3.29 -2.36
C CYS A 112 -4.32 2.95 -2.45
N PHE A 113 -4.99 2.86 -1.30
CA PHE A 113 -6.38 2.46 -1.19
C PHE A 113 -7.27 3.59 -0.68
N LYS A 114 -8.48 3.70 -1.21
CA LYS A 114 -9.48 4.65 -0.72
C LYS A 114 -10.87 4.09 -0.88
N MET A 115 -11.70 4.35 0.12
CA MET A 115 -13.13 4.14 0.03
C MET A 115 -13.81 5.49 -0.22
N PRO A 116 -14.30 5.78 -1.45
CA PRO A 116 -14.83 7.11 -1.79
C PRO A 116 -16.00 7.53 -0.89
N ASN A 117 -16.89 6.58 -0.54
CA ASN A 117 -17.95 6.79 0.44
C ASN A 117 -18.37 5.44 1.05
N LYS A 118 -18.36 5.35 2.39
CA LYS A 118 -18.66 4.11 3.14
C LYS A 118 -20.07 3.56 2.91
N LYS A 119 -21.04 4.43 2.60
CA LYS A 119 -22.45 4.06 2.40
C LYS A 119 -22.83 3.88 0.95
N LYS A 120 -21.97 4.32 0.01
CA LYS A 120 -22.29 4.27 -1.41
C LYS A 120 -22.09 2.84 -1.92
N VAL A 121 -23.12 2.32 -2.57
CA VAL A 121 -23.11 1.06 -3.30
C VAL A 121 -23.27 1.36 -4.78
N ALA A 122 -22.59 0.59 -5.63
CA ALA A 122 -22.50 0.81 -7.06
C ALA A 122 -22.51 -0.53 -7.80
N THR A 123 -22.98 -0.52 -9.04
CA THR A 123 -22.74 -1.64 -9.98
C THR A 123 -21.25 -1.72 -10.31
N ARG A 124 -20.81 -2.80 -10.96
CA ARG A 124 -19.37 -2.95 -11.27
C ARG A 124 -18.84 -1.82 -12.14
N GLU A 125 -19.56 -1.46 -13.20
CA GLU A 125 -19.14 -0.39 -14.12
C GLU A 125 -19.14 0.98 -13.44
N GLU A 126 -20.19 1.28 -12.66
CA GLU A 126 -20.25 2.49 -11.83
C GLU A 126 -19.06 2.55 -10.85
N ALA A 127 -18.69 1.43 -10.25
CA ALA A 127 -17.58 1.35 -9.30
C ALA A 127 -16.22 1.66 -9.96
N VAL A 128 -15.97 1.11 -11.15
CA VAL A 128 -14.75 1.42 -11.93
C VAL A 128 -14.69 2.90 -12.27
N ASN A 129 -15.80 3.46 -12.76
CA ASN A 129 -15.88 4.89 -13.11
C ASN A 129 -15.68 5.78 -11.89
N MET A 130 -16.28 5.44 -10.75
CA MET A 130 -16.06 6.14 -9.48
C MET A 130 -14.59 6.12 -9.02
N CYS A 131 -13.86 5.02 -9.25
CA CYS A 131 -12.45 4.96 -8.92
C CYS A 131 -11.62 5.86 -9.85
N LYS A 132 -11.89 5.84 -11.15
CA LYS A 132 -11.24 6.73 -12.13
C LYS A 132 -11.51 8.21 -11.88
N GLU A 133 -12.73 8.56 -11.43
CA GLU A 133 -13.08 9.92 -10.98
C GLU A 133 -12.27 10.34 -9.76
N ALA A 134 -11.97 9.41 -8.84
CA ALA A 134 -11.18 9.70 -7.65
C ALA A 134 -9.68 9.84 -7.94
N HIS A 135 -9.16 9.10 -8.93
CA HIS A 135 -7.81 9.22 -9.45
C HIS A 135 -7.75 8.60 -10.87
N PRO A 136 -7.15 9.26 -11.88
CA PRO A 136 -7.15 8.76 -13.27
C PRO A 136 -6.62 7.32 -13.42
N ASP A 137 -5.57 6.97 -12.67
CA ASP A 137 -4.95 5.64 -12.67
C ASP A 137 -5.56 4.65 -11.65
N ALA A 138 -6.65 5.02 -10.97
CA ALA A 138 -7.31 4.13 -10.02
C ALA A 138 -8.32 3.20 -10.69
N ASP A 139 -8.44 2.02 -10.12
CA ASP A 139 -9.43 1.01 -10.46
C ASP A 139 -10.01 0.42 -9.16
N ILE A 140 -10.98 -0.48 -9.27
CA ILE A 140 -11.45 -1.27 -8.13
C ILE A 140 -10.30 -2.11 -7.56
N ALA A 141 -10.30 -2.32 -6.25
CA ALA A 141 -9.20 -2.93 -5.52
C ALA A 141 -8.83 -4.32 -6.03
N PHE A 142 -7.53 -4.58 -6.11
CA PHE A 142 -6.95 -5.82 -6.60
C PHE A 142 -6.42 -6.67 -5.45
N MET A 143 -6.72 -7.97 -5.49
CA MET A 143 -6.30 -8.92 -4.47
C MET A 143 -4.88 -9.43 -4.74
N HIS A 144 -3.87 -8.62 -4.39
CA HIS A 144 -2.45 -8.93 -4.60
C HIS A 144 -1.95 -10.13 -3.78
N HIS A 145 -2.52 -10.37 -2.59
CA HIS A 145 -2.13 -11.47 -1.71
C HIS A 145 -3.29 -11.94 -0.83
N ARG A 146 -3.24 -13.21 -0.37
CA ARG A 146 -4.31 -13.84 0.42
C ARG A 146 -4.70 -13.10 1.70
N TYR A 147 -3.72 -12.45 2.31
CA TYR A 147 -3.89 -11.82 3.60
C TYR A 147 -4.47 -10.40 3.53
N ILE A 148 -4.57 -9.81 2.34
CA ILE A 148 -5.02 -8.42 2.17
C ILE A 148 -6.45 -8.20 2.68
N VAL A 149 -7.26 -9.26 2.61
CA VAL A 149 -8.64 -9.31 3.10
C VAL A 149 -8.72 -8.91 4.58
N GLY A 150 -7.87 -9.50 5.43
CA GLY A 150 -7.87 -9.18 6.87
C GLY A 150 -7.48 -7.73 7.13
N VAL A 151 -6.49 -7.23 6.40
CA VAL A 151 -6.00 -5.85 6.53
C VAL A 151 -7.06 -4.85 6.10
N TRP A 152 -7.69 -5.05 4.95
CA TRP A 152 -8.79 -4.19 4.49
C TRP A 152 -9.95 -4.15 5.49
N LYS A 153 -10.33 -5.30 6.06
CA LYS A 153 -11.39 -5.37 7.07
C LYS A 153 -11.06 -4.54 8.32
N ASN A 154 -9.81 -4.57 8.76
CA ASN A 154 -9.36 -3.85 9.95
C ASN A 154 -9.25 -2.34 9.72
N TYR A 155 -8.69 -1.93 8.59
CA TYR A 155 -8.52 -0.50 8.25
C TYR A 155 -9.82 0.16 7.81
N PHE A 156 -10.59 -0.48 6.93
CA PHE A 156 -11.84 0.06 6.39
C PHE A 156 -13.04 -0.49 7.18
N ARG A 157 -13.27 0.08 8.36
CA ARG A 157 -14.43 -0.29 9.19
C ARG A 157 -15.74 -0.11 8.43
N GLY A 158 -16.57 -1.16 8.42
CA GLY A 158 -17.88 -1.17 7.77
C GLY A 158 -17.90 -1.74 6.35
N LEU A 159 -16.79 -2.33 5.88
CA LEU A 159 -16.80 -3.16 4.67
C LEU A 159 -17.72 -4.38 4.88
N LYS A 160 -18.72 -4.50 4.01
CA LYS A 160 -19.65 -5.63 3.93
C LYS A 160 -19.32 -6.48 2.73
N GLN A 161 -19.52 -5.94 1.53
CA GLN A 161 -19.29 -6.63 0.27
C GLN A 161 -18.77 -5.60 -0.72
N ILE A 162 -17.67 -5.92 -1.40
CA ILE A 162 -17.01 -5.00 -2.32
C ILE A 162 -16.75 -5.66 -3.67
N TRP A 163 -16.71 -4.83 -4.70
CA TRP A 163 -16.15 -5.20 -5.99
C TRP A 163 -14.63 -5.32 -5.90
N VAL A 164 -14.07 -6.38 -6.48
CA VAL A 164 -12.62 -6.62 -6.52
C VAL A 164 -12.18 -7.14 -7.88
N ARG A 165 -10.87 -7.12 -8.10
CA ARG A 165 -10.17 -7.85 -9.16
C ARG A 165 -9.17 -8.81 -8.53
N ALA A 166 -8.89 -9.90 -9.22
CA ALA A 166 -7.86 -10.85 -8.84
C ALA A 166 -7.32 -11.56 -10.09
N THR A 167 -6.16 -12.21 -9.98
CA THR A 167 -5.64 -13.13 -10.99
C THR A 167 -6.45 -14.44 -11.04
N GLU A 168 -6.36 -15.16 -12.16
CA GLU A 168 -7.03 -16.46 -12.36
C GLU A 168 -6.67 -17.52 -11.31
N SER A 169 -5.50 -17.41 -10.68
CA SER A 169 -5.08 -18.29 -9.58
C SER A 169 -6.06 -18.31 -8.38
N TRP A 170 -6.92 -17.29 -8.30
CA TRP A 170 -7.94 -17.18 -7.26
C TRP A 170 -9.24 -17.93 -7.58
N ASP A 171 -9.44 -18.40 -8.82
CA ASP A 171 -10.67 -19.04 -9.25
C ASP A 171 -11.03 -20.28 -8.41
N LYS A 172 -10.01 -20.99 -7.91
CA LYS A 172 -10.19 -22.16 -7.02
C LYS A 172 -10.78 -21.82 -5.64
N TYR A 173 -10.78 -20.56 -5.24
CA TYR A 173 -11.33 -20.08 -3.96
C TYR A 173 -12.71 -19.46 -4.11
N ILE A 174 -13.25 -19.42 -5.33
CA ILE A 174 -14.55 -18.81 -5.61
C ILE A 174 -15.66 -19.74 -5.12
N GLN A 175 -16.55 -19.18 -4.30
CA GLN A 175 -17.78 -19.82 -3.87
C GLN A 175 -18.92 -19.40 -4.79
N LYS A 176 -19.81 -20.35 -5.09
CA LYS A 176 -21.06 -20.06 -5.79
C LYS A 176 -22.06 -19.42 -4.83
N THR A 177 -22.90 -18.56 -5.39
CA THR A 177 -24.02 -17.95 -4.67
C THR A 177 -25.34 -18.68 -4.93
N ASP A 178 -25.38 -19.56 -5.95
CA ASP A 178 -26.52 -20.36 -6.40
C ASP A 178 -27.76 -19.51 -6.81
N THR A 179 -27.61 -18.18 -6.90
CA THR A 179 -28.73 -17.23 -7.04
C THR A 179 -28.45 -16.09 -8.00
N VAL A 180 -27.26 -15.50 -7.95
CA VAL A 180 -26.87 -14.35 -8.79
C VAL A 180 -25.50 -14.54 -9.42
N ASP A 181 -25.15 -15.80 -9.73
CA ASP A 181 -23.85 -16.15 -10.28
C ASP A 181 -23.61 -15.46 -11.64
N GLY A 182 -22.39 -14.97 -11.84
CA GLY A 182 -21.97 -14.28 -13.05
C GLY A 182 -20.46 -14.08 -13.09
N ASP A 183 -19.94 -13.37 -14.09
CA ASP A 183 -18.49 -13.34 -14.33
C ASP A 183 -17.73 -12.30 -13.50
N SER A 184 -18.44 -11.44 -12.76
CA SER A 184 -17.82 -10.35 -12.01
C SER A 184 -17.41 -10.75 -10.60
N LEU A 185 -16.15 -10.50 -10.26
CA LEU A 185 -15.59 -10.89 -8.97
C LEU A 185 -15.93 -9.90 -7.85
N ALA A 186 -16.40 -10.43 -6.72
CA ALA A 186 -16.69 -9.67 -5.51
C ALA A 186 -16.16 -10.38 -4.26
N LEU A 187 -15.87 -9.61 -3.22
CA LEU A 187 -15.42 -10.11 -1.92
C LEU A 187 -16.48 -9.80 -0.86
N ALA A 188 -17.00 -10.84 -0.22
CA ALA A 188 -18.02 -10.76 0.80
C ALA A 188 -17.41 -10.90 2.20
N PHE A 189 -17.15 -9.78 2.88
CA PHE A 189 -16.78 -9.77 4.30
C PHE A 189 -17.95 -10.14 5.21
N SER A 190 -19.18 -9.86 4.78
CA SER A 190 -20.42 -10.24 5.44
C SER A 190 -21.21 -11.22 4.58
N GLY A 191 -21.68 -12.28 5.21
CA GLY A 191 -22.38 -13.36 4.53
C GLY A 191 -23.80 -13.03 4.05
N LYS A 192 -24.40 -11.89 4.44
CA LYS A 192 -25.79 -11.57 4.11
C LYS A 192 -25.88 -10.41 3.13
N HIS A 193 -26.34 -10.69 1.92
CA HIS A 193 -26.84 -9.71 0.95
C HIS A 193 -28.36 -9.88 0.80
N PHE A 194 -29.07 -8.87 0.30
CA PHE A 194 -30.51 -8.98 0.06
C PHE A 194 -30.85 -10.07 -0.99
N ARG A 195 -29.96 -10.28 -1.97
CA ARG A 195 -30.17 -11.21 -3.09
C ARG A 195 -29.47 -12.57 -2.94
N PHE A 196 -28.53 -12.71 -2.01
CA PHE A 196 -27.76 -13.95 -1.83
C PHE A 196 -27.18 -14.04 -0.41
N SER A 197 -26.83 -15.26 0.00
CA SER A 197 -26.16 -15.50 1.28
C SER A 197 -24.96 -16.43 1.06
N VAL A 198 -23.80 -16.03 1.58
CA VAL A 198 -22.53 -16.78 1.49
C VAL A 198 -21.82 -16.79 2.84
N PHE A 199 -20.76 -17.59 2.97
CA PHE A 199 -19.93 -17.54 4.17
C PHE A 199 -19.17 -16.21 4.28
N TYR A 200 -18.70 -15.91 5.50
CA TYR A 200 -17.90 -14.72 5.74
C TYR A 200 -16.52 -14.84 5.08
N ASN A 201 -16.02 -13.72 4.56
CA ASN A 201 -14.75 -13.62 3.82
C ASN A 201 -14.71 -14.51 2.57
N SER A 202 -15.84 -14.75 1.94
CA SER A 202 -15.93 -15.53 0.70
C SER A 202 -15.66 -14.68 -0.53
N LEU A 203 -14.86 -15.23 -1.44
CA LEU A 203 -14.69 -14.70 -2.79
C LEU A 203 -15.81 -15.29 -3.67
N ILE A 204 -16.52 -14.46 -4.42
CA ILE A 204 -17.70 -14.87 -5.20
C ILE A 204 -17.68 -14.26 -6.60
N LYS A 205 -18.33 -14.95 -7.54
CA LYS A 205 -18.53 -14.51 -8.92
C LYS A 205 -20.02 -14.24 -9.12
N ILE A 206 -20.40 -12.99 -9.36
CA ILE A 206 -21.80 -12.54 -9.40
C ILE A 206 -22.08 -11.66 -10.62
N LEU A 207 -23.35 -11.40 -10.90
CA LEU A 207 -23.78 -10.50 -11.95
C LEU A 207 -23.32 -9.04 -11.70
N PRO A 208 -22.89 -8.29 -12.73
CA PRO A 208 -22.32 -6.94 -12.57
C PRO A 208 -23.34 -5.85 -12.18
N ASP A 209 -24.65 -6.12 -12.32
CA ASP A 209 -25.76 -5.23 -11.96
C ASP A 209 -26.00 -5.15 -10.44
N ILE A 210 -25.42 -6.06 -9.67
CA ILE A 210 -25.52 -6.07 -8.21
C ILE A 210 -24.85 -4.83 -7.63
N ARG A 211 -25.47 -4.21 -6.63
CA ARG A 211 -24.92 -2.98 -6.02
C ARG A 211 -24.10 -3.33 -4.78
N LEU A 212 -22.78 -3.21 -4.87
CA LEU A 212 -21.84 -3.47 -3.77
C LEU A 212 -21.05 -2.20 -3.39
N GLN A 213 -20.39 -2.22 -2.24
CA GLN A 213 -19.50 -1.12 -1.87
C GLN A 213 -18.27 -1.07 -2.78
N VAL A 214 -17.61 0.10 -2.82
CA VAL A 214 -16.45 0.34 -3.70
C VAL A 214 -15.22 0.60 -2.85
N LEU A 215 -14.18 -0.19 -3.08
CA LEU A 215 -12.82 0.08 -2.62
C LEU A 215 -11.96 0.33 -3.86
N CYS A 216 -11.34 1.49 -3.93
CA CYS A 216 -10.48 1.88 -5.03
C CYS A 216 -9.01 1.66 -4.66
N GLU A 217 -8.22 1.38 -5.68
CA GLU A 217 -6.78 1.20 -5.59
C GLU A 217 -6.09 1.90 -6.77
N TYR A 218 -4.93 2.51 -6.52
CA TYR A 218 -3.98 2.83 -7.58
C TYR A 218 -2.55 2.54 -7.11
N LYS A 219 -1.63 2.42 -8.08
CA LYS A 219 -0.20 2.28 -7.80
C LYS A 219 0.46 3.67 -7.76
N PRO A 220 1.04 4.09 -6.62
CA PRO A 220 1.73 5.38 -6.54
C PRO A 220 3.02 5.38 -7.38
N PRO A 221 3.52 6.57 -7.77
CA PRO A 221 4.79 6.68 -8.47
C PRO A 221 5.94 6.18 -7.58
N ILE A 222 6.89 5.49 -8.20
CA ILE A 222 8.07 4.95 -7.51
C ILE A 222 8.93 6.12 -7.00
N THR A 223 9.34 6.04 -5.73
CA THR A 223 10.20 7.01 -5.06
C THR A 223 11.64 6.48 -4.94
N ASN A 224 12.59 7.36 -4.63
CA ASN A 224 13.96 6.94 -4.33
C ASN A 224 14.03 6.03 -3.10
N ALA A 225 13.18 6.25 -2.10
CA ALA A 225 13.07 5.39 -0.93
C ALA A 225 12.58 3.98 -1.27
N GLU A 226 11.59 3.85 -2.18
CA GLU A 226 11.15 2.54 -2.65
C GLU A 226 12.24 1.84 -3.46
N ILE A 227 12.95 2.56 -4.33
CA ILE A 227 14.10 2.00 -5.05
C ILE A 227 15.16 1.52 -4.06
N ASN A 228 15.48 2.30 -3.02
CA ASN A 228 16.44 1.92 -2.00
C ASN A 228 16.01 0.66 -1.22
N PHE A 229 14.74 0.60 -0.81
CA PHE A 229 14.18 -0.57 -0.14
C PHE A 229 14.26 -1.83 -1.01
N LEU A 230 13.81 -1.75 -2.27
CA LEU A 230 13.89 -2.86 -3.21
C LEU A 230 15.35 -3.25 -3.47
N GLY A 231 16.22 -2.26 -3.64
CA GLY A 231 17.66 -2.44 -3.78
C GLY A 231 18.23 -3.29 -2.66
N LYS A 232 18.07 -2.86 -1.40
CA LYS A 232 18.53 -3.62 -0.22
C LYS A 232 17.99 -5.05 -0.23
N ARG A 233 16.67 -5.20 -0.38
CA ARG A 233 15.98 -6.50 -0.35
C ARG A 233 16.44 -7.47 -1.44
N TYR A 234 16.65 -7.01 -2.66
CA TYR A 234 17.07 -7.89 -3.77
C TYR A 234 18.60 -8.02 -3.89
N SER A 235 19.36 -7.09 -3.30
CA SER A 235 20.82 -7.15 -3.28
C SER A 235 21.39 -8.20 -2.36
N GLU A 236 20.63 -8.60 -1.34
CA GLU A 236 20.92 -9.76 -0.49
C GLU A 236 21.13 -11.04 -1.31
N ILE A 237 20.60 -11.09 -2.54
CA ILE A 237 20.72 -12.24 -3.45
C ILE A 237 22.03 -12.19 -4.26
N TYR A 238 22.63 -11.02 -4.51
CA TYR A 238 23.73 -10.87 -5.47
C TYR A 238 24.99 -10.18 -4.90
N TYR A 239 24.91 -8.96 -4.37
CA TYR A 239 26.03 -8.18 -3.80
C TYR A 239 25.50 -6.98 -3.00
N PRO A 240 26.17 -6.50 -1.92
CA PRO A 240 25.68 -5.38 -1.12
C PRO A 240 25.52 -4.08 -1.95
N VAL A 241 24.39 -3.41 -1.78
CA VAL A 241 24.12 -2.09 -2.40
C VAL A 241 24.86 -0.98 -1.66
N VAL A 242 25.45 -0.04 -2.40
CA VAL A 242 25.94 1.22 -1.85
C VAL A 242 24.89 2.31 -2.06
N THR A 243 24.40 2.89 -0.96
CA THR A 243 23.45 4.01 -1.01
C THR A 243 24.15 5.32 -1.31
N VAL A 244 23.66 6.07 -2.29
CA VAL A 244 24.17 7.41 -2.66
C VAL A 244 23.04 8.45 -2.56
N LYS A 245 23.37 9.74 -2.47
CA LYS A 245 22.37 10.81 -2.26
C LYS A 245 21.21 10.82 -3.28
N THR A 246 21.43 10.29 -4.48
CA THR A 246 20.45 10.27 -5.58
C THR A 246 19.77 8.91 -5.77
N GLY A 247 20.12 7.87 -5.01
CA GLY A 247 19.56 6.53 -5.19
C GLY A 247 20.50 5.41 -4.72
N ILE A 248 20.58 4.34 -5.50
CA ILE A 248 21.37 3.15 -5.17
C ILE A 248 22.33 2.78 -6.29
N LEU A 249 23.51 2.30 -5.92
CA LEU A 249 24.45 1.67 -6.83
C LEU A 249 24.45 0.16 -6.59
N VAL A 250 24.04 -0.59 -7.61
CA VAL A 250 24.06 -2.06 -7.62
C VAL A 250 25.18 -2.48 -8.57
N ARG A 251 26.07 -3.36 -8.13
CA ARG A 251 27.06 -3.98 -9.03
C ARG A 251 26.32 -4.90 -10.00
N SER A 252 26.30 -4.54 -11.27
CA SER A 252 25.58 -5.26 -12.32
C SER A 252 26.36 -6.45 -12.92
N ALA A 253 27.57 -6.75 -12.45
CA ALA A 253 28.39 -7.85 -12.95
C ALA A 253 29.15 -8.57 -11.82
N SER A 254 28.93 -9.87 -11.70
CA SER A 254 29.81 -10.84 -11.06
C SER A 254 30.90 -11.25 -12.05
N SER A 255 31.91 -10.42 -12.28
CA SER A 255 33.06 -10.84 -13.09
C SER A 255 33.94 -11.79 -12.27
N TYR A 256 33.65 -13.08 -12.32
CA TYR A 256 34.67 -14.12 -12.14
C TYR A 256 35.22 -14.47 -13.52
N THR A 257 36.30 -13.81 -13.92
CA THR A 257 37.32 -14.33 -14.85
C THR A 257 38.63 -13.60 -14.51
N GLY A 258 39.68 -14.40 -14.28
CA GLY A 258 40.90 -13.97 -13.63
C GLY A 258 41.82 -13.07 -14.46
N SER A 259 42.82 -12.57 -13.74
CA SER A 259 44.03 -11.82 -14.12
C SER A 259 43.89 -10.32 -14.41
N ALA A 260 43.55 -9.55 -13.37
CA ALA A 260 44.28 -8.33 -12.94
C ALA A 260 43.69 -7.85 -11.59
N ASP A 261 44.54 -7.29 -10.72
CA ASP A 261 44.48 -7.36 -9.25
C ASP A 261 43.16 -7.00 -8.53
N ILE A 262 42.60 -8.01 -7.86
CA ILE A 262 41.47 -7.93 -6.92
C ILE A 262 41.84 -7.23 -5.60
N LEU A 263 43.15 -7.11 -5.28
CA LEU A 263 43.64 -6.52 -4.02
C LEU A 263 43.38 -5.02 -3.88
N ASP A 264 43.19 -4.27 -4.96
CA ASP A 264 42.94 -2.82 -4.87
C ASP A 264 41.46 -2.46 -4.65
N ILE A 265 40.54 -3.40 -4.90
CA ILE A 265 39.11 -3.18 -4.68
C ILE A 265 38.73 -3.29 -3.19
N CYS A 266 39.54 -3.97 -2.38
CA CYS A 266 39.28 -4.19 -0.95
C CYS A 266 39.89 -3.14 -0.01
N LYS A 267 40.60 -2.12 -0.50
CA LYS A 267 41.27 -1.12 0.35
C LYS A 267 40.39 0.04 0.84
N VAL A 268 39.17 0.20 0.35
CA VAL A 268 38.28 1.32 0.75
C VAL A 268 37.15 0.87 1.68
N GLY A 269 37.37 -0.24 2.40
CA GLY A 269 36.43 -0.83 3.36
C GLY A 269 36.89 -0.79 4.82
N VAL A 270 37.81 0.11 5.19
CA VAL A 270 38.16 0.39 6.59
C VAL A 270 38.37 1.89 6.75
N VAL A 271 37.34 2.57 7.24
CA VAL A 271 37.27 3.52 8.38
C VAL A 271 35.85 4.08 8.40
#